data_AF-A0A8T4T768-F1
#
_entry.id   AF-A0A8T4T768-F1
#
_cell.length_a   1.000
_cell.length_b   1.000
_cell.length_c   1.000
_cell.angle_alpha   90.00
_cell.angle_beta   90.00
_cell.angle_gamma   90.00
#
_symmetry.space_group_name_H-M   'P 1'
#
loop_
_entity.id
_entity.type
_entity.pdbx_description
1 polymer ?
#
loop_
_entity_poly.entity_id
_entity_poly.type
_entity_poly.pdbx_seq_one_letter_code
_entity_poly.pdbx_strand_id
1 'polypeptide(L)'
;MRISLWLGLPLFLLGVGFSYLADGIIQTQTATQLQTFAQIFAAVLFVLFSAVLLGTGSALVIHWIFSFGNHWLAWIAEILFSFALLFTGIGAAAAQQNVWTALQIVFTFASASALLFFLSFITLFGGFTQGLTAISQYFKKRKNERTPAPRTVRRKK
;
A
#
# COMPACT_ATOMS: atom_id res chain seq x y z
N MET A 1 -26.19 -3.19 8.94
CA MET A 1 -25.36 -2.04 8.52
C MET A 1 -23.91 -2.33 8.87
N ARG A 2 -23.01 -2.17 7.89
CA ARG A 2 -21.63 -2.68 7.87
C ARG A 2 -20.72 -1.91 8.83
N ILE A 3 -20.32 -2.55 9.93
CA ILE A 3 -19.32 -2.05 10.92
C ILE A 3 -18.00 -1.61 10.25
N SER A 4 -17.66 -2.16 9.08
CA SER A 4 -16.41 -1.85 8.36
C SER A 4 -16.28 -0.39 7.92
N LEU A 5 -17.36 0.30 7.54
CA LEU A 5 -17.28 1.73 7.17
C LEU A 5 -17.15 2.62 8.41
N TRP A 6 -17.88 2.26 9.46
CA TRP A 6 -17.80 2.92 10.76
C TRP A 6 -16.44 2.73 11.44
N LEU A 7 -15.65 1.73 11.04
CA LEU A 7 -14.26 1.56 11.44
C LEU A 7 -13.28 2.19 10.43
N GLY A 8 -13.52 2.03 9.14
CA GLY A 8 -12.61 2.49 8.09
C GLY A 8 -12.47 4.02 8.03
N LEU A 9 -13.58 4.76 8.15
CA LEU A 9 -13.56 6.22 8.11
C LEU A 9 -12.81 6.81 9.33
N PRO A 10 -13.07 6.39 10.59
CA PRO A 10 -12.27 6.84 11.73
C PRO A 10 -10.80 6.45 11.64
N LEU A 11 -10.47 5.25 11.16
CA LEU A 11 -9.07 4.83 10.98
C LEU A 11 -8.36 5.73 9.96
N PHE A 12 -9.02 6.03 8.84
CA PHE A 12 -8.46 6.95 7.84
C PHE A 12 -8.23 8.35 8.42
N LEU A 13 -9.22 8.90 9.13
CA LEU A 13 -9.11 10.22 9.77
C LEU A 13 -8.03 10.26 10.86
N LEU A 14 -7.91 9.19 11.66
CA LEU A 14 -6.82 9.05 12.63
C LEU A 14 -5.46 9.02 11.93
N GLY A 15 -5.34 8.31 10.81
CA GLY A 15 -4.13 8.30 9.99
C GLY A 15 -3.74 9.70 9.53
N VAL A 16 -4.69 10.48 9.02
CA VAL A 16 -4.48 11.90 8.68
C VAL A 16 -4.02 12.69 9.90
N GLY A 17 -4.67 12.51 11.05
CA GLY A 17 -4.28 13.18 12.31
C GLY A 17 -2.85 12.84 12.74
N PHE A 18 -2.44 11.58 12.69
CA PHE A 18 -1.06 11.18 12.98
C PHE A 18 -0.05 11.72 11.97
N SER A 19 -0.45 11.90 10.70
CA SER A 19 0.38 12.56 9.71
C SER A 19 0.68 14.02 10.08
N TYR A 20 -0.34 14.76 10.57
CA TYR A 20 -0.15 16.13 11.05
C TYR A 20 0.70 16.19 12.33
N LEU A 21 0.52 15.24 13.24
CA LEU A 21 1.34 15.15 14.46
C LEU A 21 2.80 14.84 14.13
N ALA A 22 3.06 13.95 13.18
CA ALA A 22 4.41 13.69 12.68
C ALA A 22 5.05 14.98 12.13
N ASP A 23 4.33 15.70 11.27
CA ASP A 23 4.79 16.95 10.69
C ASP A 23 5.15 18.01 11.74
N GLY A 24 4.27 18.21 12.72
CA GLY A 24 4.50 19.13 13.84
C GLY A 24 5.75 18.77 14.66
N ILE A 25 5.99 17.48 14.92
CA ILE A 25 7.18 17.04 15.66
C ILE A 25 8.46 17.33 14.87
N ILE A 26 8.48 17.10 13.56
CA ILE A 26 9.67 17.38 12.73
C ILE A 26 9.92 18.87 12.64
N GLN A 27 8.86 19.67 12.52
CA GLN A 27 9.01 21.11 12.48
C GLN A 27 9.71 21.59 13.76
N THR A 28 9.34 21.05 14.92
CA THR A 28 10.07 21.33 16.17
C THR A 28 11.53 20.86 16.14
N GLN A 29 11.82 19.66 15.59
CA GLN A 29 13.19 19.16 15.43
C GLN A 29 14.07 20.01 14.50
N THR A 30 13.46 20.66 13.50
CA THR A 30 14.19 21.55 12.58
C THR A 30 14.35 22.96 13.13
N ALA A 31 13.47 23.40 14.03
CA ALA A 31 13.53 24.73 14.65
C ALA A 31 14.46 24.76 15.87
N THR A 32 14.58 23.67 16.63
CA THR A 32 15.48 23.59 17.80
C THR A 32 16.76 22.82 17.45
N GLN A 33 17.94 23.41 17.69
CA GLN A 33 19.25 22.77 17.42
C GLN A 33 19.51 21.49 18.26
N LEU A 34 18.70 21.21 19.26
CA LEU A 34 18.80 20.03 20.13
C LEU A 34 17.74 19.00 19.73
N GLN A 35 18.07 18.13 18.79
CA GLN A 35 17.26 16.95 18.47
C GLN A 35 17.50 15.87 19.53
N THR A 36 16.47 15.50 20.26
CA THR A 36 16.55 14.38 21.21
C THR A 36 16.18 13.07 20.51
N PHE A 37 16.79 11.96 20.94
CA PHE A 37 16.44 10.62 20.43
C PHE A 37 14.93 10.33 20.56
N ALA A 38 14.31 10.78 21.66
CA ALA A 38 12.88 10.62 21.90
C ALA A 38 12.00 11.31 20.83
N GLN A 39 12.36 12.52 20.40
CA GLN A 39 11.63 13.23 19.34
C GLN A 39 11.74 12.51 17.99
N ILE A 40 12.94 12.05 17.63
CA ILE A 40 13.18 11.32 16.38
C ILE A 40 12.37 10.02 16.38
N PHE A 41 12.44 9.27 17.48
CA PHE A 41 11.71 8.02 17.63
C PHE A 41 10.19 8.22 17.56
N ALA A 42 9.66 9.26 18.22
CA ALA A 42 8.24 9.60 18.17
C ALA A 42 7.80 9.95 16.73
N ALA A 43 8.58 10.76 16.00
CA ALA A 43 8.27 11.11 14.60
C ALA A 43 8.20 9.85 13.71
N VAL A 44 9.15 8.93 13.84
CA VAL A 44 9.15 7.66 13.10
C VAL A 44 7.92 6.83 13.41
N LEU A 45 7.54 6.71 14.69
CA LEU A 45 6.34 5.97 15.09
C LEU A 45 5.07 6.59 14.50
N PHE A 46 4.94 7.92 14.54
CA PHE A 46 3.75 8.59 13.99
C PHE A 46 3.65 8.46 12.47
N VAL A 47 4.77 8.48 11.75
CA VAL A 47 4.83 8.19 10.32
C VAL A 47 4.34 6.76 10.03
N LEU A 48 4.82 5.78 10.79
CA LEU A 48 4.43 4.38 10.61
C LEU A 48 2.94 4.17 10.93
N PHE A 49 2.44 4.73 12.03
CA PHE A 49 1.02 4.65 12.39
C PHE A 49 0.14 5.34 11.35
N SER A 50 0.53 6.53 10.87
CA SER A 50 -0.15 7.24 9.79
C SER A 50 -0.28 6.35 8.54
N ALA A 51 0.83 5.77 8.08
CA ALA A 51 0.84 4.93 6.88
C ALA A 51 -0.08 3.71 7.00
N VAL A 52 -0.03 3.01 8.15
CA VAL A 52 -0.88 1.83 8.40
C VAL A 52 -2.36 2.21 8.45
N LEU A 53 -2.69 3.30 9.15
CA LEU A 53 -4.07 3.74 9.32
C LEU A 53 -4.67 4.29 8.02
N LEU A 54 -3.89 5.03 7.23
CA LEU A 54 -4.30 5.48 5.90
C LEU A 54 -4.52 4.29 4.95
N GLY A 55 -3.59 3.34 4.91
CA GLY A 55 -3.69 2.16 4.05
C GLY A 55 -4.88 1.26 4.42
N THR A 56 -5.02 0.91 5.70
CA THR A 56 -6.12 0.06 6.18
C THR A 56 -7.48 0.77 6.11
N GLY A 57 -7.55 2.04 6.50
CA GLY A 57 -8.77 2.84 6.45
C GLY A 57 -9.28 3.01 5.03
N SER A 58 -8.41 3.38 4.10
CA SER A 58 -8.79 3.52 2.68
C SER A 58 -9.20 2.17 2.05
N ALA A 59 -8.48 1.08 2.34
CA ALA A 59 -8.88 -0.26 1.89
C ALA A 59 -10.29 -0.63 2.38
N LEU A 60 -10.59 -0.45 3.67
CA LEU A 60 -11.92 -0.74 4.23
C LEU A 60 -13.03 0.11 3.60
N VAL A 61 -12.76 1.38 3.31
CA VAL A 61 -13.70 2.29 2.65
C VAL A 61 -13.94 1.85 1.19
N ILE A 62 -12.88 1.60 0.42
CA ILE A 62 -12.98 1.17 -0.99
C ILE A 62 -13.71 -0.17 -1.08
N HIS A 63 -13.32 -1.13 -0.23
CA HIS A 63 -13.97 -2.43 -0.19
C HIS A 63 -15.45 -2.29 0.15
N TRP A 64 -15.83 -1.39 1.05
CA TRP A 64 -17.24 -1.13 1.32
C TRP A 64 -17.98 -0.57 0.09
N ILE A 65 -17.40 0.43 -0.61
CA ILE A 65 -18.03 1.10 -1.77
C ILE A 65 -18.24 0.10 -2.92
N PHE A 66 -17.22 -0.69 -3.25
CA PHE A 66 -17.20 -1.50 -4.48
C PHE A 66 -17.55 -2.98 -4.28
N SER A 67 -17.40 -3.54 -3.08
CA SER A 67 -17.81 -4.94 -2.78
C SER A 67 -19.33 -5.13 -2.80
N PHE A 68 -20.13 -4.09 -3.05
CA PHE A 68 -21.59 -4.22 -3.21
C PHE A 68 -22.01 -4.81 -4.56
N GLY A 69 -21.17 -4.72 -5.61
CA GLY A 69 -21.56 -5.13 -6.96
C GLY A 69 -20.63 -6.14 -7.61
N ASN A 70 -19.31 -6.04 -7.40
CA ASN A 70 -18.34 -6.91 -8.06
C ASN A 70 -16.96 -6.85 -7.40
N HIS A 71 -16.48 -7.95 -6.80
CA HIS A 71 -15.16 -8.01 -6.14
C HIS A 71 -14.01 -7.63 -7.08
N TRP A 72 -14.18 -7.89 -8.38
CA TRP A 72 -13.24 -7.48 -9.42
C TRP A 72 -13.12 -5.96 -9.57
N LEU A 73 -14.23 -5.23 -9.45
CA LEU A 73 -14.23 -3.75 -9.50
C LEU A 73 -13.59 -3.16 -8.25
N ALA A 74 -13.82 -3.77 -7.08
CA ALA A 74 -13.16 -3.36 -5.84
C ALA A 74 -11.64 -3.51 -5.93
N TRP A 75 -11.16 -4.63 -6.47
CA TRP A 75 -9.74 -4.86 -6.69
C TRP A 75 -9.09 -3.84 -7.64
N ILE A 76 -9.72 -3.57 -8.79
CA ILE A 76 -9.23 -2.55 -9.73
C ILE A 76 -9.20 -1.17 -9.05
N ALA A 77 -10.25 -0.82 -8.30
CA ALA A 77 -10.32 0.43 -7.57
C ALA A 77 -9.22 0.54 -6.51
N GLU A 78 -8.96 -0.52 -5.73
CA GLU A 78 -7.89 -0.57 -4.73
C GLU A 78 -6.51 -0.38 -5.40
N ILE A 79 -6.24 -1.02 -6.54
CA ILE A 79 -5.00 -0.81 -7.29
C ILE A 79 -4.89 0.62 -7.80
N LEU A 80 -5.92 1.16 -8.43
CA LEU A 80 -5.91 2.54 -8.93
C LEU A 80 -5.70 3.53 -7.78
N PHE A 81 -6.34 3.29 -6.64
CA PHE A 81 -6.20 4.15 -5.45
C PHE A 81 -4.80 4.03 -4.82
N SER A 82 -4.17 2.86 -4.87
CA SER A 82 -2.78 2.69 -4.42
C SER A 82 -1.81 3.52 -5.27
N PHE A 83 -1.98 3.54 -6.60
CA PHE A 83 -1.20 4.40 -7.48
C PHE A 83 -1.51 5.87 -7.25
N ALA A 84 -2.79 6.24 -7.11
CA ALA A 84 -3.20 7.60 -6.81
C ALA A 84 -2.54 8.10 -5.52
N LEU A 85 -2.59 7.31 -4.43
CA LEU A 85 -1.91 7.62 -3.16
C LEU A 85 -0.41 7.84 -3.34
N LEU A 86 0.27 6.99 -4.12
CA LEU A 86 1.70 7.15 -4.39
C LEU A 86 2.00 8.48 -5.10
N PHE A 87 1.26 8.79 -6.17
CA PHE A 87 1.45 10.03 -6.92
C PHE A 87 1.08 11.27 -6.11
N THR A 88 0.01 11.20 -5.31
CA THR A 88 -0.34 12.27 -4.36
C THR A 88 0.78 12.48 -3.35
N GLY A 89 1.39 11.41 -2.83
CA GLY A 89 2.55 11.49 -1.94
C GLY A 89 3.76 12.16 -2.59
N ILE A 90 4.10 11.77 -3.81
CA ILE A 90 5.20 12.38 -4.58
C ILE A 90 4.91 13.87 -4.84
N GLY A 91 3.70 14.20 -5.28
CA GLY A 91 3.29 15.58 -5.53
C GLY A 91 3.28 16.44 -4.27
N ALA A 92 2.75 15.92 -3.17
CA ALA A 92 2.73 16.60 -1.88
C ALA A 92 4.15 16.82 -1.33
N ALA A 93 5.05 15.85 -1.50
CA ALA A 93 6.45 15.98 -1.11
C ALA A 93 7.20 17.02 -1.96
N ALA A 94 6.92 17.09 -3.27
CA ALA A 94 7.53 18.07 -4.16
C ALA A 94 7.15 19.53 -3.83
N ALA A 95 6.01 19.73 -3.17
CA ALA A 95 5.57 21.05 -2.70
C ALA A 95 6.22 21.49 -1.38
N GLN A 96 6.95 20.62 -0.69
CA GLN A 96 7.58 20.94 0.59
C GLN A 96 8.96 21.57 0.42
N GLN A 97 9.22 22.60 1.21
CA GLN A 97 10.55 23.23 1.28
C GLN A 97 11.52 22.49 2.21
N ASN A 98 10.98 21.74 3.19
CA ASN A 98 11.77 20.94 4.11
C ASN A 98 11.97 19.52 3.58
N VAL A 99 13.23 19.15 3.30
CA VAL A 99 13.61 17.84 2.76
C VAL A 99 13.19 16.70 3.69
N TRP A 100 13.25 16.88 5.01
CA TRP A 100 12.85 15.86 5.97
C TRP A 100 11.35 15.60 5.95
N THR A 101 10.54 16.66 5.95
CA THR A 101 9.09 16.56 5.78
C THR A 101 8.74 15.93 4.44
N ALA A 102 9.40 16.33 3.35
CA ALA A 102 9.20 15.77 2.02
C ALA A 102 9.44 14.25 2.00
N LEU A 103 10.58 13.80 2.54
CA LEU A 103 10.95 12.38 2.62
C LEU A 103 9.91 11.56 3.39
N GLN A 104 9.37 12.11 4.46
CA GLN A 104 8.36 11.43 5.25
C GLN A 104 7.00 11.36 4.57
N ILE A 105 6.58 12.41 3.88
CA ILE A 105 5.37 12.37 3.05
C ILE A 105 5.54 11.27 2.00
N VAL A 106 6.66 11.24 1.27
CA VAL A 106 6.94 10.15 0.32
C VAL A 106 6.85 8.79 1.01
N PHE A 107 7.51 8.61 2.16
CA PHE A 107 7.54 7.34 2.85
C PHE A 107 6.17 6.89 3.37
N THR A 108 5.39 7.82 3.94
CA THR A 108 4.05 7.57 4.47
C THR A 108 3.11 7.13 3.35
N PHE A 109 3.06 7.90 2.27
CA PHE A 109 2.18 7.62 1.14
C PHE A 109 2.66 6.40 0.32
N ALA A 110 3.97 6.19 0.18
CA ALA A 110 4.50 4.98 -0.44
C ALA A 110 4.19 3.73 0.38
N SER A 111 4.32 3.81 1.71
CA SER A 111 3.98 2.69 2.61
C SER A 111 2.48 2.42 2.62
N ALA A 112 1.65 3.46 2.69
CA ALA A 112 0.20 3.34 2.59
C ALA A 112 -0.21 2.74 1.23
N SER A 113 0.38 3.20 0.14
CA SER A 113 0.17 2.67 -1.21
C SER A 113 0.56 1.19 -1.31
N ALA A 114 1.75 0.82 -0.85
CA ALA A 114 2.20 -0.56 -0.83
C ALA A 114 1.27 -1.44 0.02
N LEU A 115 0.85 -0.97 1.18
CA LEU A 115 -0.04 -1.71 2.08
C LEU A 115 -1.42 -1.92 1.45
N LEU A 116 -1.98 -0.91 0.79
CA LEU A 116 -3.24 -1.00 0.05
C LEU A 116 -3.11 -1.95 -1.15
N PHE A 117 -1.98 -1.92 -1.85
CA PHE A 117 -1.66 -2.85 -2.94
C PHE A 117 -1.52 -4.31 -2.44
N PHE A 118 -0.90 -4.53 -1.28
CA PHE A 118 -0.82 -5.85 -0.67
C PHE A 118 -2.20 -6.36 -0.22
N LEU A 119 -3.00 -5.50 0.41
CA LEU A 119 -4.36 -5.84 0.83
C LEU A 119 -5.24 -6.18 -0.38
N SER A 120 -5.10 -5.46 -1.49
CA SER A 120 -5.82 -5.76 -2.73
C SER A 120 -5.41 -7.10 -3.34
N PHE A 121 -4.14 -7.48 -3.18
CA PHE A 121 -3.67 -8.80 -3.59
C PHE A 121 -4.29 -9.92 -2.75
N ILE A 122 -4.41 -9.70 -1.44
CA ILE A 122 -5.02 -10.67 -0.51
C ILE A 122 -6.51 -10.85 -0.81
N THR A 123 -7.24 -9.77 -1.09
CA THR A 123 -8.68 -9.82 -1.41
C THR A 123 -8.96 -10.55 -2.73
N LEU A 124 -8.09 -10.44 -3.74
CA LEU A 124 -8.27 -11.13 -5.01
C LEU A 124 -8.01 -12.64 -4.92
N PHE A 125 -6.96 -13.05 -4.22
CA PHE A 125 -6.50 -14.43 -4.23
C PHE A 125 -6.95 -15.27 -3.03
N GLY A 126 -7.77 -14.72 -2.12
CA GLY A 126 -8.22 -15.42 -0.92
C GLY A 126 -7.13 -15.68 0.13
N GLY A 127 -5.93 -15.14 -0.08
CA GLY A 127 -4.78 -15.29 0.80
C GLY A 127 -3.44 -15.12 0.09
N PHE A 128 -2.42 -14.67 0.85
CA PHE A 128 -1.08 -14.39 0.34
C PHE A 128 -0.38 -15.63 -0.26
N THR A 129 -0.53 -16.78 0.40
CA THR A 129 0.05 -18.06 -0.03
C THR A 129 -0.58 -18.59 -1.32
N GLN A 130 -1.89 -18.38 -1.48
CA GLN A 130 -2.66 -18.78 -2.66
C GLN A 130 -2.33 -17.89 -3.87
N GLY A 131 -2.13 -16.59 -3.66
CA GLY A 131 -1.69 -15.66 -4.71
C GLY A 131 -0.29 -15.98 -5.24
N LEU A 132 0.68 -16.24 -4.35
CA LEU A 132 2.05 -16.59 -4.76
C LEU A 132 2.12 -17.91 -5.52
N THR A 133 1.33 -18.92 -5.11
CA THR A 133 1.27 -20.21 -5.83
C THR A 133 0.62 -20.06 -7.20
N ALA A 134 -0.45 -19.27 -7.33
CA ALA A 134 -1.09 -19.00 -8.61
C ALA A 134 -0.15 -18.29 -9.61
N ILE A 135 0.60 -17.27 -9.13
CA ILE A 135 1.60 -16.57 -9.95
C ILE A 135 2.72 -17.53 -10.38
N SER A 136 3.27 -18.31 -9.44
CA SER A 136 4.32 -19.28 -9.71
C SER A 136 3.89 -20.33 -10.74
N GLN A 137 2.65 -20.82 -10.65
CA GLN A 137 2.08 -21.74 -11.63
C GLN A 137 1.92 -21.08 -13.01
N TYR A 138 1.48 -19.83 -13.07
CA TYR A 138 1.37 -19.08 -14.33
C TYR A 138 2.73 -18.93 -15.03
N PHE A 139 3.78 -18.57 -14.28
CA PHE A 139 5.15 -18.48 -14.81
C PHE A 139 5.72 -19.84 -15.23
N LYS A 140 5.48 -20.91 -14.46
CA LYS A 140 5.87 -22.28 -14.84
C LYS A 140 5.18 -22.73 -16.13
N LYS A 141 3.87 -22.47 -16.28
CA LYS A 141 3.11 -22.84 -17.48
C LYS A 141 3.64 -22.11 -18.72
N ARG A 142 3.87 -20.80 -18.63
CA ARG A 142 4.48 -20.02 -19.72
C ARG A 142 5.90 -20.48 -20.09
N LYS A 143 6.69 -20.96 -19.13
CA LYS A 143 8.04 -21.48 -19.40
C LYS A 143 7.97 -22.81 -20.17
N ASN A 144 7.04 -23.70 -19.81
CA ASN A 144 6.87 -24.99 -20.49
C ASN A 144 6.30 -24.85 -21.91
N GLU A 145 5.38 -23.90 -22.14
CA GLU A 145 4.85 -23.62 -23.50
C GLU A 145 5.90 -23.07 -24.46
N ARG A 146 6.97 -22.44 -23.95
CA ARG A 146 8.10 -21.94 -24.76
C ARG A 146 9.19 -22.98 -25.03
N THR A 147 9.09 -24.17 -24.45
CA THR A 147 10.04 -25.25 -24.69
C THR A 147 9.42 -26.20 -25.72
N PRO A 148 9.84 -26.18 -26.99
CA PRO A 148 9.29 -27.10 -27.98
C PRO A 148 9.55 -28.54 -27.52
N ALA A 149 8.50 -29.35 -27.45
CA ALA A 149 8.60 -30.74 -27.06
C ALA A 149 9.67 -31.44 -27.93
N PRO A 150 10.58 -32.24 -27.35
CA PRO A 150 11.57 -32.95 -28.13
C PRO A 150 10.85 -33.86 -29.12
N ARG A 151 11.06 -33.62 -30.43
CA ARG A 151 10.51 -34.46 -31.50
C ARG A 151 10.92 -35.90 -31.20
N THR A 152 9.97 -36.72 -30.79
CA THR A 152 10.17 -38.16 -30.68
C THR A 152 10.40 -38.67 -32.09
N VAL A 153 11.66 -38.92 -32.42
CA VAL A 153 12.05 -39.58 -33.67
C VAL A 153 11.53 -41.00 -33.60
N ARG A 154 10.33 -41.21 -34.16
CA ARG A 154 9.70 -42.51 -34.30
C ARG A 154 10.57 -43.33 -35.26
N ARG A 155 11.52 -44.10 -34.72
CA ARG A 155 12.28 -45.09 -35.49
C ARG A 155 11.29 -46.06 -36.10
N LYS A 156 11.10 -45.97 -37.42
CA LYS A 156 10.44 -47.02 -38.21
C LYS A 156 11.34 -48.26 -38.14
N LYS A 157 10.79 -49.37 -37.65
CA LYS A 157 11.33 -50.72 -37.87
C LYS A 157 10.95 -51.18 -39.26
#